data_AF-A0A1X7LT52-F1
#
_entry.id   AF-A0A1X7LT52-F1
#
_cell.length_a   1.000
_cell.length_b   1.000
_cell.length_c   1.000
_cell.angle_alpha   90.00
_cell.angle_beta   90.00
_cell.angle_gamma   90.00
#
_symmetry.space_group_name_H-M   'P 1'
#
loop_
_entity.id
_entity.type
_entity.pdbx_description
1 polymer ?
#
loop_
_entity_poly.entity_id
_entity_poly.type
_entity_poly.pdbx_seq_one_letter_code
_entity_poly.pdbx_strand_id
1 'polypeptide(L)'
;MPFALVFLVVGAAALYLAFNAAQLAHAKTKEQDTADSAAFSVGVLQARDLNFAAYTNRAMVANQVAAAQMASIKSYVDELAGTYKNTHGFDFFIESTALTAEATWTLPKQGGSAVLNVAKSALDTATRIATVAIDGLDKVLSTEQAAFHDSMLLQIPVVAEEVAQANESNSHATKTYFATRGALALNSTLNFAKRNTPAGQTGKDRFADVVTDKTTLDQFVQQRGPNIRDPFVASIVEECPGFSAIVADNNHRGGTQLRPDKRGWESLDATDVNGFWICYFEVGVAGGPIIGDAGSGGAANGPGGSYSGTQGYGGYDNFGGALTSALTRIAATDQYDKGPGRSLSSSNGGLQPYLELSTLKTPADGDDFNRAPAITVEVQRASSSIRTTDQLHIANGRLQVTDGTANNQMRSVASASAYFIRPADSSAGVAGALNNLTHWKRDDNKWEYPSLFSPYWQSSLVATNMAALEAADLAQSAGAP
;
A
#
# COMPACT_ATOMS: atom_id res chain seq x y z
N MET A 1 -81.33 22.85 4.46
CA MET A 1 -80.43 23.97 4.84
C MET A 1 -79.51 23.63 6.02
N PRO A 2 -79.98 23.23 7.23
CA PRO A 2 -79.08 23.03 8.37
C PRO A 2 -78.10 21.85 8.20
N PHE A 3 -78.55 20.73 7.62
CA PHE A 3 -77.68 19.58 7.34
C PHE A 3 -76.55 19.90 6.35
N ALA A 4 -76.81 20.75 5.34
CA ALA A 4 -75.79 21.14 4.37
C ALA A 4 -74.68 21.98 5.03
N LEU A 5 -75.05 22.88 5.96
CA LEU A 5 -74.09 23.68 6.74
C LEU A 5 -73.25 22.81 7.67
N VAL A 6 -73.86 21.85 8.37
CA VAL A 6 -73.13 20.90 9.22
C VAL A 6 -72.15 20.07 8.39
N PHE A 7 -72.58 19.57 7.23
CA PHE A 7 -71.72 18.78 6.36
C PHE A 7 -70.54 19.59 5.80
N LEU A 8 -70.76 20.87 5.48
CA LEU A 8 -69.72 21.77 5.00
C LEU A 8 -68.69 22.07 6.10
N VAL A 9 -69.13 22.30 7.34
CA VAL A 9 -68.25 22.52 8.50
C VAL A 9 -67.42 21.27 8.80
N VAL A 10 -68.04 20.09 8.83
CA VAL A 10 -67.34 18.82 9.05
C VAL A 10 -66.35 18.54 7.91
N GLY A 11 -66.75 18.77 6.66
CA GLY A 11 -65.88 18.61 5.50
C GLY A 11 -64.68 19.56 5.52
N ALA A 12 -64.89 20.83 5.91
CA ALA A 12 -63.81 21.80 6.06
C ALA A 12 -62.83 21.41 7.20
N ALA A 13 -63.35 20.94 8.34
CA ALA A 13 -62.51 20.44 9.43
C ALA A 13 -61.71 19.18 9.04
N ALA A 14 -62.33 18.27 8.28
CA ALA A 14 -61.65 17.09 7.76
C ALA A 14 -60.52 17.46 6.77
N LEU A 15 -60.77 18.39 5.85
CA LEU A 15 -59.75 18.91 4.93
C LEU A 15 -58.62 19.62 5.67
N TYR A 16 -58.95 20.38 6.71
CA TYR A 16 -57.97 21.07 7.56
C TYR A 16 -57.02 20.10 8.26
N LEU A 17 -57.56 19.05 8.90
CA LEU A 17 -56.76 18.00 9.53
C LEU A 17 -55.96 17.20 8.49
N ALA A 18 -56.56 16.88 7.35
CA ALA A 18 -55.89 16.17 6.26
C ALA A 18 -54.72 16.98 5.69
N PHE A 19 -54.85 18.31 5.58
CA PHE A 19 -53.76 19.18 5.14
C PHE A 19 -52.58 19.16 6.12
N ASN A 20 -52.82 19.29 7.43
CA ASN A 20 -51.75 19.20 8.43
C ASN A 20 -51.07 17.83 8.40
N ALA A 21 -51.85 16.75 8.34
CA ALA A 21 -51.32 15.40 8.25
C ALA A 21 -50.47 15.20 6.98
N ALA A 22 -50.91 15.74 5.84
CA ALA A 22 -50.17 15.68 4.59
C ALA A 22 -48.87 16.49 4.64
N GLN A 23 -48.88 17.70 5.20
CA GLN A 23 -47.67 18.53 5.38
C GLN A 23 -46.66 17.85 6.31
N LEU A 24 -47.13 17.27 7.41
CA LEU A 24 -46.27 16.57 8.36
C LEU A 24 -45.71 15.28 7.75
N ALA A 25 -46.53 14.52 7.01
CA ALA A 25 -46.07 13.32 6.31
C ALA A 25 -45.03 13.66 5.24
N HIS A 26 -45.25 14.71 4.44
CA HIS A 26 -44.29 15.19 3.46
C HIS A 26 -42.98 15.64 4.11
N ALA A 27 -43.06 16.42 5.19
CA ALA A 27 -41.89 16.85 5.94
C ALA A 27 -41.12 15.65 6.51
N LYS A 28 -41.82 14.63 7.04
CA LYS A 28 -41.19 13.40 7.55
C LYS A 28 -40.46 12.63 6.46
N THR A 29 -41.06 12.43 5.30
CA THR A 29 -40.42 11.75 4.17
C THR A 29 -39.19 12.54 3.71
N LYS A 30 -39.32 13.85 3.55
CA LYS A 30 -38.22 14.72 3.13
C LYS A 30 -37.06 14.73 4.14
N GLU A 31 -37.38 14.72 5.43
CA GLU A 31 -36.39 14.67 6.50
C GLU A 31 -35.66 13.31 6.52
N GLN A 32 -36.38 12.20 6.30
CA GLN A 32 -35.75 10.89 6.16
C GLN A 32 -34.84 10.80 4.93
N ASP A 33 -35.29 11.28 3.76
CA ASP A 33 -34.47 11.35 2.55
C ASP A 33 -33.20 12.20 2.77
N THR A 34 -33.31 13.23 3.60
CA THR A 34 -32.20 14.10 4.01
C THR A 34 -31.20 13.34 4.89
N ALA A 35 -31.66 12.62 5.91
CA ALA A 35 -30.80 11.77 6.73
C ALA A 35 -30.15 10.65 5.91
N ASP A 36 -30.89 9.98 5.03
CA ASP A 36 -30.35 8.94 4.16
C ASP A 36 -29.25 9.52 3.24
N SER A 37 -29.47 10.69 2.66
CA SER A 37 -28.46 11.38 1.83
C SER A 37 -27.21 11.76 2.62
N ALA A 38 -27.39 12.30 3.83
CA ALA A 38 -26.29 12.68 4.72
C ALA A 38 -25.50 11.46 5.19
N ALA A 39 -26.18 10.40 5.63
CA ALA A 39 -25.58 9.13 6.03
C ALA A 39 -24.83 8.49 4.87
N PHE A 40 -25.45 8.39 3.68
CA PHE A 40 -24.78 7.85 2.50
C PHE A 40 -23.49 8.64 2.16
N SER A 41 -23.53 9.97 2.24
CA SER A 41 -22.36 10.82 1.97
C SER A 41 -21.23 10.63 2.99
N VAL A 42 -21.59 10.45 4.26
CA VAL A 42 -20.65 10.04 5.31
C VAL A 42 -20.08 8.63 5.04
N GLY A 43 -20.90 7.69 4.55
CA GLY A 43 -20.43 6.39 4.10
C GLY A 43 -19.47 6.47 2.91
N VAL A 44 -19.71 7.40 1.96
CA VAL A 44 -18.77 7.70 0.86
C VAL A 44 -17.44 8.19 1.41
N LEU A 45 -17.45 9.06 2.43
CA LEU A 45 -16.23 9.52 3.10
C LEU A 45 -15.46 8.36 3.74
N GLN A 46 -16.15 7.46 4.44
CA GLN A 46 -15.55 6.24 5.00
C GLN A 46 -14.92 5.35 3.89
N ALA A 47 -15.63 5.15 2.78
CA ALA A 47 -15.10 4.38 1.66
C ALA A 47 -13.88 5.05 1.01
N ARG A 48 -13.87 6.39 0.92
CA ARG A 48 -12.72 7.17 0.41
C ARG A 48 -11.50 7.03 1.31
N ASP A 49 -11.66 7.04 2.63
CA ASP A 49 -10.58 6.80 3.58
C ASP A 49 -9.93 5.43 3.38
N LEU A 50 -10.72 4.36 3.37
CA LEU A 50 -10.22 3.01 3.18
C LEU A 50 -9.58 2.81 1.79
N ASN A 51 -10.13 3.44 0.74
CA ASN A 51 -9.53 3.44 -0.59
C ASN A 51 -8.24 4.27 -0.64
N PHE A 52 -8.17 5.41 0.03
CA PHE A 52 -6.97 6.23 0.10
C PHE A 52 -5.84 5.45 0.80
N ALA A 53 -6.15 4.76 1.91
CA ALA A 53 -5.24 3.82 2.54
C ALA A 53 -4.76 2.73 1.57
N ALA A 54 -5.67 2.15 0.78
CA ALA A 54 -5.31 1.15 -0.23
C ALA A 54 -4.39 1.68 -1.34
N TYR A 55 -4.65 2.88 -1.86
CA TYR A 55 -3.80 3.49 -2.88
C TYR A 55 -2.42 3.84 -2.34
N THR A 56 -2.36 4.44 -1.16
CA THR A 56 -1.08 4.81 -0.53
C THR A 56 -0.27 3.58 -0.15
N ASN A 57 -0.88 2.50 0.37
CA ASN A 57 -0.19 1.23 0.62
C ASN A 57 0.45 0.66 -0.66
N ARG A 58 -0.28 0.65 -1.78
CA ARG A 58 0.27 0.17 -3.07
C ARG A 58 1.40 1.06 -3.60
N ALA A 59 1.25 2.38 -3.46
CA ALA A 59 2.30 3.32 -3.86
C ALA A 59 3.56 3.13 -3.01
N MET A 60 3.40 2.92 -1.69
CA MET A 60 4.52 2.65 -0.80
C MET A 60 5.20 1.31 -1.11
N VAL A 61 4.43 0.25 -1.44
CA VAL A 61 4.97 -1.02 -1.94
C VAL A 61 5.84 -0.80 -3.18
N ALA A 62 5.36 -0.04 -4.16
CA ALA A 62 6.11 0.24 -5.39
C ALA A 62 7.41 1.03 -5.11
N ASN A 63 7.36 2.00 -4.20
CA ASN A 63 8.54 2.74 -3.74
C ASN A 63 9.58 1.81 -3.10
N GLN A 64 9.15 0.86 -2.27
CA GLN A 64 10.06 -0.10 -1.63
C GLN A 64 10.71 -1.05 -2.63
N VAL A 65 9.97 -1.50 -3.65
CA VAL A 65 10.55 -2.26 -4.78
C VAL A 65 11.58 -1.41 -5.53
N ALA A 66 11.27 -0.14 -5.81
CA ALA A 66 12.23 0.76 -6.45
C ALA A 66 13.49 1.00 -5.60
N ALA A 67 13.35 1.13 -4.28
CA ALA A 67 14.49 1.23 -3.36
C ALA A 67 15.37 -0.04 -3.38
N ALA A 68 14.75 -1.22 -3.40
CA ALA A 68 15.45 -2.50 -3.55
C ALA A 68 16.21 -2.55 -4.89
N GLN A 69 15.60 -2.08 -5.98
CA GLN A 69 16.24 -2.02 -7.29
C GLN A 69 17.43 -1.06 -7.31
N MET A 70 17.34 0.11 -6.65
CA MET A 70 18.48 1.04 -6.54
C MET A 70 19.66 0.42 -5.79
N ALA A 71 19.42 -0.28 -4.68
CA ALA A 71 20.46 -1.02 -3.96
C ALA A 71 21.07 -2.12 -4.86
N SER A 72 20.22 -2.89 -5.53
CA SER A 72 20.62 -3.94 -6.48
C SER A 72 21.53 -3.42 -7.58
N ILE A 73 21.14 -2.31 -8.24
CA ILE A 73 21.91 -1.69 -9.32
C ILE A 73 23.26 -1.17 -8.81
N LYS A 74 23.29 -0.52 -7.64
CA LYS A 74 24.52 -0.01 -7.04
C LYS A 74 25.52 -1.14 -6.77
N SER A 75 25.06 -2.19 -6.09
CA SER A 75 25.86 -3.36 -5.74
C SER A 75 26.39 -4.07 -7.00
N TYR A 76 25.51 -4.30 -7.97
CA TYR A 76 25.88 -4.95 -9.23
C TYR A 76 26.94 -4.17 -10.03
N VAL A 77 26.81 -2.84 -10.14
CA VAL A 77 27.79 -2.02 -10.88
C VAL A 77 29.10 -1.88 -10.13
N ASP A 78 29.07 -1.89 -8.80
CA ASP A 78 30.30 -1.93 -8.01
C ASP A 78 31.10 -3.20 -8.23
N GLU A 79 30.42 -4.34 -8.19
CA GLU A 79 30.99 -5.65 -8.47
C GLU A 79 31.56 -5.70 -9.88
N LEU A 80 30.76 -5.33 -10.88
CA LEU A 80 31.18 -5.36 -12.28
C LEU A 80 32.40 -4.45 -12.54
N ALA A 81 32.45 -3.28 -11.92
CA ALA A 81 33.62 -2.40 -11.98
C ALA A 81 34.86 -3.00 -11.28
N GLY A 82 34.68 -3.88 -10.30
CA GLY A 82 35.73 -4.70 -9.70
C GLY A 82 36.27 -5.74 -10.70
N THR A 83 35.38 -6.56 -11.26
CA THR A 83 35.72 -7.66 -12.18
C THR A 83 36.53 -7.23 -13.39
N TYR A 84 36.20 -6.05 -13.94
CA TYR A 84 36.87 -5.51 -15.11
C TYR A 84 38.17 -4.76 -14.79
N LYS A 85 38.57 -4.64 -13.51
CA LYS A 85 39.93 -4.21 -13.18
C LYS A 85 40.90 -5.33 -13.51
N ASN A 86 42.01 -4.91 -14.11
CA ASN A 86 43.11 -5.79 -14.48
C ASN A 86 44.27 -5.63 -13.51
N THR A 87 44.01 -5.95 -12.24
CA THR A 87 44.94 -5.67 -11.13
C THR A 87 45.09 -6.84 -10.16
N HIS A 88 44.43 -7.97 -10.43
CA HIS A 88 44.45 -9.13 -9.54
C HIS A 88 45.64 -10.04 -9.89
N GLY A 89 46.09 -10.87 -8.93
CA GLY A 89 47.22 -11.77 -9.16
C GLY A 89 46.96 -12.80 -10.28
N PHE A 90 45.71 -13.26 -10.44
CA PHE A 90 45.33 -14.14 -11.53
C PHE A 90 45.32 -13.43 -12.89
N ASP A 91 45.13 -12.10 -12.93
CA ASP A 91 45.17 -11.34 -14.18
C ASP A 91 46.57 -11.43 -14.78
N PHE A 92 47.57 -11.09 -13.97
CA PHE A 92 48.97 -11.22 -14.36
C PHE A 92 49.34 -12.65 -14.78
N PHE A 93 48.83 -13.65 -14.04
CA PHE A 93 49.08 -15.06 -14.37
C PHE A 93 48.46 -15.46 -15.71
N ILE A 94 47.20 -15.10 -15.98
CA ILE A 94 46.52 -15.42 -17.25
C ILE A 94 47.23 -14.72 -18.40
N GLU A 95 47.58 -13.44 -18.22
CA GLU A 95 48.30 -12.62 -19.20
C GLU A 95 49.65 -13.19 -19.60
N SER A 96 50.42 -13.69 -18.63
CA SER A 96 51.74 -14.24 -18.89
C SER A 96 51.72 -15.68 -19.40
N THR A 97 50.59 -16.39 -19.29
CA THR A 97 50.55 -17.84 -19.45
C THR A 97 49.69 -18.30 -20.62
N ALA A 98 48.55 -17.64 -20.86
CA ALA A 98 47.63 -18.03 -21.92
C ALA A 98 48.00 -17.37 -23.25
N LEU A 99 48.22 -18.18 -24.29
CA LEU A 99 48.53 -17.68 -25.64
C LEU A 99 47.52 -16.65 -26.17
N THR A 100 46.23 -16.79 -25.84
CA THR A 100 45.19 -15.86 -26.30
C THR A 100 44.82 -14.78 -25.28
N ALA A 101 45.56 -14.64 -24.18
CA ALA A 101 45.18 -13.78 -23.06
C ALA A 101 44.85 -12.34 -23.46
N GLU A 102 45.65 -11.75 -24.36
CA GLU A 102 45.44 -10.39 -24.84
C GLU A 102 44.03 -10.20 -25.41
N ALA A 103 43.60 -11.11 -26.30
CA ALA A 103 42.31 -11.01 -26.98
C ALA A 103 41.12 -11.45 -26.10
N THR A 104 41.30 -12.47 -25.27
CA THR A 104 40.20 -13.11 -24.53
C THR A 104 40.04 -12.62 -23.09
N TRP A 105 41.08 -11.99 -22.52
CA TRP A 105 41.10 -11.53 -21.13
C TRP A 105 41.38 -10.04 -21.01
N THR A 106 42.54 -9.58 -21.50
CA THR A 106 43.06 -8.25 -21.26
C THR A 106 42.30 -7.15 -21.98
N LEU A 107 42.11 -7.27 -23.30
CA LEU A 107 41.38 -6.26 -24.09
C LEU A 107 39.92 -6.09 -23.62
N PRO A 108 39.15 -7.17 -23.34
CA PRO A 108 37.82 -7.02 -22.75
C PRO A 108 37.82 -6.28 -21.40
N LYS A 109 38.77 -6.57 -20.50
CA LYS A 109 38.90 -5.87 -19.22
C LYS A 109 39.20 -4.39 -19.41
N GLN A 110 40.17 -4.05 -20.26
CA GLN A 110 40.53 -2.67 -20.55
C GLN A 110 39.34 -1.89 -21.11
N GLY A 111 38.68 -2.43 -22.14
CA GLY A 111 37.50 -1.81 -22.76
C GLY A 111 36.35 -1.61 -21.79
N GLY A 112 36.01 -2.66 -21.02
CA GLY A 112 34.94 -2.58 -20.03
C GLY A 112 35.25 -1.63 -18.87
N SER A 113 36.50 -1.61 -18.38
CA SER A 113 36.91 -0.71 -17.29
C SER A 113 36.74 0.78 -17.65
N ALA A 114 37.05 1.16 -18.89
CA ALA A 114 36.90 2.54 -19.37
C ALA A 114 35.42 2.98 -19.35
N VAL A 115 34.51 2.11 -19.78
CA VAL A 115 33.06 2.36 -19.78
C VAL A 115 32.51 2.38 -18.34
N LEU A 116 32.90 1.41 -17.52
CA LEU A 116 32.39 1.24 -16.16
C LEU A 116 32.83 2.35 -15.21
N ASN A 117 34.04 2.89 -15.35
CA ASN A 117 34.48 4.00 -14.51
C ASN A 117 33.60 5.26 -14.70
N VAL A 118 33.21 5.55 -15.93
CA VAL A 118 32.30 6.67 -16.24
C VAL A 118 30.88 6.37 -15.76
N ALA A 119 30.37 5.17 -16.08
CA ALA A 119 29.02 4.75 -15.71
C ALA A 119 28.82 4.70 -14.18
N LYS A 120 29.78 4.14 -13.45
CA LYS A 120 29.76 4.00 -11.99
C LYS A 120 29.65 5.34 -11.28
N SER A 121 30.46 6.34 -11.66
CA SER A 121 30.38 7.65 -10.99
C SER A 121 29.02 8.33 -11.19
N ALA A 122 28.44 8.22 -12.39
CA ALA A 122 27.12 8.78 -12.69
C ALA A 122 26.03 8.03 -11.90
N LEU A 123 26.12 6.69 -11.87
CA LEU A 123 25.15 5.82 -11.24
C LEU A 123 25.19 5.88 -9.71
N ASP A 124 26.37 6.01 -9.10
CA ASP A 124 26.53 6.22 -7.65
C ASP A 124 25.80 7.48 -7.19
N THR A 125 25.86 8.53 -8.01
CA THR A 125 25.14 9.78 -7.74
C THR A 125 23.63 9.59 -7.95
N ALA A 126 23.24 9.00 -9.08
CA ALA A 126 21.83 8.81 -9.45
C ALA A 126 21.09 7.89 -8.47
N THR A 127 21.66 6.73 -8.13
CA THR A 127 21.08 5.78 -7.16
C THR A 127 20.87 6.42 -5.80
N ARG A 128 21.86 7.17 -5.29
CA ARG A 128 21.72 7.88 -4.00
C ARG A 128 20.59 8.92 -4.04
N ILE A 129 20.55 9.76 -5.07
CA ILE A 129 19.51 10.80 -5.20
C ILE A 129 18.13 10.15 -5.33
N ALA A 130 18.01 9.14 -6.19
CA ALA A 130 16.77 8.41 -6.40
C ALA A 130 16.29 7.74 -5.11
N THR A 131 17.15 7.00 -4.39
CA THR A 131 16.78 6.35 -3.13
C THR A 131 16.34 7.37 -2.07
N VAL A 132 17.05 8.49 -1.90
CA VAL A 132 16.63 9.54 -0.96
C VAL A 132 15.26 10.13 -1.31
N ALA A 133 15.00 10.36 -2.60
CA ALA A 133 13.72 10.87 -3.08
C ALA A 133 12.59 9.86 -2.88
N ILE A 134 12.83 8.58 -3.22
CA ILE A 134 11.88 7.47 -3.05
C ILE A 134 11.52 7.30 -1.58
N ASP A 135 12.51 7.20 -0.69
CA ASP A 135 12.27 7.05 0.74
C ASP A 135 11.58 8.28 1.36
N GLY A 136 11.88 9.47 0.82
CA GLY A 136 11.20 10.71 1.18
C GLY A 136 9.72 10.70 0.80
N LEU A 137 9.42 10.28 -0.44
CA LEU A 137 8.04 10.12 -0.92
C LEU A 137 7.29 9.07 -0.10
N ASP A 138 7.93 7.96 0.24
CA ASP A 138 7.34 6.90 1.05
C ASP A 138 6.88 7.40 2.41
N LYS A 139 7.73 8.21 3.06
CA LYS A 139 7.40 8.86 4.33
C LYS A 139 6.26 9.87 4.20
N VAL A 140 6.22 10.63 3.12
CA VAL A 140 5.12 11.58 2.84
C VAL A 140 3.82 10.80 2.69
N LEU A 141 3.78 9.74 1.88
CA LEU A 141 2.60 8.90 1.68
C LEU A 141 2.11 8.27 2.99
N SER A 142 3.02 7.75 3.82
CA SER A 142 2.71 7.22 5.15
C SER A 142 2.07 8.29 6.06
N THR A 143 2.62 9.50 6.04
CA THR A 143 2.14 10.63 6.85
C THR A 143 0.78 11.13 6.35
N GLU A 144 0.61 11.25 5.03
CA GLU A 144 -0.65 11.67 4.41
C GLU A 144 -1.75 10.65 4.64
N GLN A 145 -1.46 9.35 4.52
CA GLN A 145 -2.39 8.26 4.84
C GLN A 145 -2.90 8.38 6.27
N ALA A 146 -1.97 8.52 7.21
CA ALA A 146 -2.26 8.75 8.62
C ALA A 146 -3.13 9.99 8.85
N ALA A 147 -2.73 11.14 8.29
CA ALA A 147 -3.43 12.40 8.47
C ALA A 147 -4.84 12.38 7.87
N PHE A 148 -5.02 11.77 6.70
CA PHE A 148 -6.33 11.63 6.05
C PHE A 148 -7.29 10.83 6.94
N HIS A 149 -6.83 9.68 7.43
CA HIS A 149 -7.62 8.83 8.32
C HIS A 149 -7.97 9.52 9.64
N ASP A 150 -6.98 10.13 10.31
CA ASP A 150 -7.17 10.84 11.57
C ASP A 150 -8.12 12.05 11.41
N SER A 151 -8.13 12.69 10.23
CA SER A 151 -9.00 13.83 9.93
C SER A 151 -10.48 13.47 9.71
N MET A 152 -10.81 12.19 9.52
CA MET A 152 -12.17 11.74 9.26
C MET A 152 -13.14 12.15 10.39
N LEU A 153 -12.67 12.17 11.64
CA LEU A 153 -13.41 12.65 12.81
C LEU A 153 -13.98 14.06 12.65
N LEU A 154 -13.21 14.94 12.02
CA LEU A 154 -13.57 16.36 11.84
C LEU A 154 -14.45 16.55 10.60
N GLN A 155 -14.25 15.71 9.58
CA GLN A 155 -14.97 15.80 8.31
C GLN A 155 -16.39 15.23 8.39
N ILE A 156 -16.63 14.17 9.16
CA ILE A 156 -17.95 13.51 9.23
C ILE A 156 -19.08 14.49 9.60
N PRO A 157 -19.00 15.29 10.69
CA PRO A 157 -20.07 16.22 11.04
C PRO A 157 -20.25 17.34 10.02
N VAL A 158 -19.17 17.75 9.34
CA VAL A 158 -19.21 18.81 8.32
C VAL A 158 -19.91 18.31 7.07
N VAL A 159 -19.53 17.14 6.55
CA VAL A 159 -20.18 16.52 5.39
C VAL A 159 -21.65 16.22 5.67
N ALA A 160 -21.97 15.72 6.87
CA ALA A 160 -23.36 15.47 7.26
C ALA A 160 -24.19 16.77 7.25
N GLU A 161 -23.66 17.87 7.81
CA GLU A 161 -24.32 19.17 7.84
C GLU A 161 -24.53 19.76 6.44
N GLU A 162 -23.47 19.78 5.61
CA GLU A 162 -23.52 20.32 4.25
C GLU A 162 -24.55 19.60 3.39
N VAL A 163 -24.60 18.27 3.47
CA VAL A 163 -25.55 17.46 2.70
C VAL A 163 -26.97 17.61 3.26
N ALA A 164 -27.13 17.70 4.58
CA ALA A 164 -28.44 17.94 5.19
C ALA A 164 -29.04 19.25 4.69
N GLN A 165 -28.28 20.36 4.78
CA GLN A 165 -28.72 21.67 4.34
C GLN A 165 -28.94 21.76 2.83
N ALA A 166 -28.13 21.06 2.03
CA ALA A 166 -28.31 21.02 0.57
C ALA A 166 -29.59 20.30 0.15
N ASN A 167 -30.04 19.31 0.91
CA ASN A 167 -31.28 18.57 0.63
C ASN A 167 -32.51 19.32 1.15
N GLU A 168 -32.44 19.88 2.37
CA GLU A 168 -33.45 20.73 2.99
C GLU A 168 -32.78 21.82 3.83
N SER A 169 -32.97 23.09 3.44
CA SER A 169 -32.26 24.24 4.04
C SER A 169 -32.50 24.46 5.54
N ASN A 170 -33.58 23.91 6.10
CA ASN A 170 -33.93 24.03 7.53
C ASN A 170 -33.52 22.81 8.35
N SER A 171 -32.83 21.85 7.73
CA SER A 171 -32.40 20.60 8.34
C SER A 171 -30.91 20.66 8.65
N HIS A 172 -30.55 20.21 9.85
CA HIS A 172 -29.19 20.27 10.39
C HIS A 172 -28.76 18.91 10.90
N ALA A 173 -27.50 18.55 10.70
CA ALA A 173 -26.93 17.38 11.35
C ALA A 173 -26.75 17.65 12.85
N THR A 174 -27.22 16.74 13.68
CA THR A 174 -27.09 16.85 15.14
C THR A 174 -25.64 16.60 15.56
N LYS A 175 -24.81 17.64 15.60
CA LYS A 175 -23.36 17.51 15.92
C LYS A 175 -23.10 16.86 17.28
N THR A 176 -23.97 17.12 18.26
CA THR A 176 -23.97 16.51 19.60
C THR A 176 -24.19 15.01 19.57
N TYR A 177 -24.88 14.48 18.55
CA TYR A 177 -25.05 13.03 18.36
C TYR A 177 -23.69 12.33 18.28
N PHE A 178 -22.79 12.82 17.42
CA PHE A 178 -21.46 12.23 17.25
C PHE A 178 -20.61 12.27 18.51
N ALA A 179 -20.78 13.31 19.34
CA ALA A 179 -20.06 13.47 20.60
C ALA A 179 -20.65 12.65 21.76
N THR A 180 -21.86 12.11 21.62
CA THR A 180 -22.59 11.41 22.69
C THR A 180 -22.99 10.00 22.24
N ARG A 181 -24.21 9.86 21.71
CA ARG A 181 -24.83 8.59 21.34
C ARG A 181 -24.10 7.87 20.20
N GLY A 182 -23.54 8.62 19.26
CA GLY A 182 -22.77 8.12 18.12
C GLY A 182 -21.28 7.87 18.41
N ALA A 183 -20.76 8.26 19.57
CA ALA A 183 -19.32 8.25 19.85
C ALA A 183 -18.69 6.85 19.76
N LEU A 184 -19.40 5.81 20.22
CA LEU A 184 -18.93 4.43 20.14
C LEU A 184 -18.84 3.92 18.70
N ALA A 185 -19.85 4.21 17.87
CA ALA A 185 -19.85 3.82 16.45
C ALA A 185 -18.75 4.56 15.68
N LEU A 186 -18.56 5.84 15.98
CA LEU A 186 -17.48 6.65 15.40
C LEU A 186 -16.10 6.11 15.82
N ASN A 187 -15.91 5.78 17.09
CA ASN A 187 -14.67 5.16 17.57
C ASN A 187 -14.42 3.79 16.92
N SER A 188 -15.46 2.97 16.74
CA SER A 188 -15.34 1.70 16.00
C SER A 188 -14.90 1.92 14.55
N THR A 189 -15.39 2.99 13.92
CA THR A 189 -15.08 3.33 12.52
C THR A 189 -13.61 3.70 12.37
N LEU A 190 -13.08 4.53 13.27
CA LEU A 190 -11.65 4.89 13.27
C LEU A 190 -10.76 3.68 13.56
N ASN A 191 -11.13 2.87 14.56
CA ASN A 191 -10.36 1.67 14.91
C ASN A 191 -10.58 0.49 13.95
N PHE A 192 -11.34 0.67 12.87
CA PHE A 192 -11.47 -0.34 11.83
C PHE A 192 -10.17 -0.52 11.06
N ALA A 193 -9.42 0.57 10.86
CA ALA A 193 -8.04 0.53 10.43
C ALA A 193 -7.12 0.84 11.61
N LYS A 194 -5.99 0.14 11.71
CA LYS A 194 -4.95 0.39 12.70
C LYS A 194 -3.64 0.69 12.01
N ARG A 195 -2.85 1.55 12.64
CA ARG A 195 -1.49 1.86 12.18
C ARG A 195 -0.53 0.76 12.62
N ASN A 196 0.13 0.11 11.67
CA ASN A 196 1.23 -0.81 11.89
C ASN A 196 2.55 -0.08 11.62
N THR A 197 3.60 -0.37 12.41
CA THR A 197 4.94 0.22 12.25
C THR A 197 5.96 -0.89 12.02
N PRO A 198 6.20 -1.30 10.77
CA PRO A 198 7.01 -2.47 10.47
C PRO A 198 8.51 -2.29 10.81
N ALA A 199 9.08 -1.12 10.52
CA ALA A 199 10.50 -0.86 10.76
C ALA A 199 10.87 -0.99 12.25
N GLY A 200 11.92 -1.75 12.53
CA GLY A 200 12.41 -2.11 13.86
C GLY A 200 11.78 -3.37 14.46
N GLN A 201 10.80 -3.99 13.79
CA GLN A 201 10.13 -5.20 14.26
C GLN A 201 10.57 -6.42 13.46
N THR A 202 10.86 -7.53 14.14
CA THR A 202 11.08 -8.84 13.52
C THR A 202 9.78 -9.65 13.50
N GLY A 203 9.71 -10.69 12.67
CA GLY A 203 8.49 -11.51 12.51
C GLY A 203 7.55 -10.99 11.42
N LYS A 204 6.41 -11.67 11.26
CA LYS A 204 5.48 -11.51 10.12
C LYS A 204 4.86 -10.12 10.07
N ASP A 205 4.77 -9.56 8.87
CA ASP A 205 4.09 -8.31 8.56
C ASP A 205 3.54 -8.35 7.13
N ARG A 206 2.28 -7.95 6.93
CA ARG A 206 1.61 -8.07 5.61
C ARG A 206 2.21 -7.14 4.56
N PHE A 207 2.64 -5.94 4.95
CA PHE A 207 3.32 -5.03 4.01
C PHE A 207 4.62 -5.66 3.54
N ALA A 208 5.43 -6.17 4.48
CA ALA A 208 6.65 -6.88 4.16
C ALA A 208 6.39 -8.14 3.29
N ASP A 209 5.33 -8.89 3.57
CA ASP A 209 4.93 -10.06 2.78
C ASP A 209 4.61 -9.68 1.33
N VAL A 210 3.86 -8.59 1.11
CA VAL A 210 3.52 -8.10 -0.24
C VAL A 210 4.76 -7.59 -0.98
N VAL A 211 5.61 -6.81 -0.30
CA VAL A 211 6.83 -6.24 -0.90
C VAL A 211 7.84 -7.32 -1.29
N THR A 212 7.91 -8.41 -0.52
CA THR A 212 8.89 -9.49 -0.70
C THR A 212 8.30 -10.73 -1.38
N ASP A 213 7.07 -10.65 -1.90
CA ASP A 213 6.42 -11.79 -2.53
C ASP A 213 7.25 -12.31 -3.73
N LYS A 214 7.66 -13.58 -3.66
CA LYS A 214 8.57 -14.21 -4.63
C LYS A 214 7.97 -14.33 -6.03
N THR A 215 6.66 -14.22 -6.19
CA THR A 215 5.99 -14.35 -7.49
C THR A 215 5.87 -13.02 -8.21
N THR A 216 5.88 -11.91 -7.48
CA THR A 216 5.66 -10.56 -8.01
C THR A 216 6.90 -9.67 -7.95
N LEU A 217 7.82 -9.91 -7.02
CA LEU A 217 9.10 -9.21 -6.95
C LEU A 217 9.96 -9.60 -8.16
N ASP A 218 10.61 -8.65 -8.81
CA ASP A 218 11.39 -8.93 -10.01
C ASP A 218 12.61 -9.82 -9.72
N GLN A 219 12.95 -10.69 -10.66
CA GLN A 219 14.05 -11.65 -10.50
C GLN A 219 15.40 -10.97 -10.26
N PHE A 220 15.60 -9.75 -10.77
CA PHE A 220 16.86 -9.03 -10.61
C PHE A 220 17.10 -8.59 -9.16
N VAL A 221 16.05 -8.28 -8.39
CA VAL A 221 16.17 -8.08 -6.93
C VAL A 221 16.43 -9.41 -6.22
N GLN A 222 15.68 -10.46 -6.57
CA GLN A 222 15.75 -11.76 -5.87
C GLN A 222 17.14 -12.43 -6.02
N GLN A 223 17.61 -12.54 -7.26
CA GLN A 223 18.85 -13.23 -7.61
C GLN A 223 19.39 -12.73 -8.96
N ARG A 224 20.59 -12.15 -8.93
CA ARG A 224 21.36 -11.76 -10.11
C ARG A 224 22.26 -12.94 -10.46
N GLY A 225 21.90 -13.61 -11.56
CA GLY A 225 22.03 -15.06 -11.74
C GLY A 225 23.43 -15.67 -11.69
N PRO A 226 23.51 -17.02 -11.59
CA PRO A 226 24.74 -17.80 -11.74
C PRO A 226 25.18 -17.82 -13.21
N ASN A 227 25.85 -16.75 -13.64
CA ASN A 227 26.32 -16.62 -15.01
C ASN A 227 27.84 -16.63 -15.05
N ILE A 228 28.39 -17.39 -16.00
CA ILE A 228 29.76 -17.18 -16.49
C ILE A 228 29.73 -15.85 -17.25
N ARG A 229 30.59 -14.92 -16.85
CA ARG A 229 30.73 -13.60 -17.46
C ARG A 229 32.01 -13.52 -18.27
N ASP A 230 31.95 -12.73 -19.33
CA ASP A 230 33.16 -12.24 -19.96
C ASP A 230 33.93 -11.32 -18.99
N PRO A 231 35.27 -11.34 -19.03
CA PRO A 231 36.10 -12.18 -19.92
C PRO A 231 36.13 -13.66 -19.53
N PHE A 232 36.31 -14.52 -20.53
CA PHE A 232 36.58 -15.95 -20.38
C PHE A 232 37.81 -16.29 -21.21
N VAL A 233 38.71 -17.11 -20.67
CA VAL A 233 39.85 -17.64 -21.42
C VAL A 233 39.75 -19.16 -21.50
N ALA A 234 39.93 -19.69 -22.70
CA ALA A 234 40.23 -21.10 -22.96
C ALA A 234 41.33 -21.15 -24.01
N SER A 235 42.55 -21.46 -23.58
CA SER A 235 43.76 -21.37 -24.39
C SER A 235 44.71 -22.54 -24.09
N ILE A 236 45.79 -22.60 -24.86
CA ILE A 236 46.99 -23.36 -24.48
C ILE A 236 47.94 -22.47 -23.67
N VAL A 237 48.83 -23.11 -22.91
CA VAL A 237 49.91 -22.45 -22.17
C VAL A 237 51.08 -22.20 -23.13
N GLU A 238 51.45 -20.93 -23.33
CA GLU A 238 52.34 -20.47 -24.41
C GLU A 238 53.72 -21.16 -24.39
N GLU A 239 54.31 -21.35 -23.21
CA GLU A 239 55.65 -21.93 -23.04
C GLU A 239 55.64 -23.45 -22.75
N CYS A 240 54.51 -24.13 -22.93
CA CYS A 240 54.42 -25.55 -22.59
C CYS A 240 54.94 -26.46 -23.72
N PRO A 241 55.89 -27.38 -23.44
CA PRO A 241 56.48 -28.24 -24.48
C PRO A 241 55.58 -29.39 -24.94
N GLY A 242 54.53 -29.71 -24.17
CA GLY A 242 53.58 -30.79 -24.46
C GLY A 242 52.13 -30.32 -24.49
N PHE A 243 51.19 -31.25 -24.29
CA PHE A 243 49.77 -30.90 -24.15
C PHE A 243 49.58 -29.89 -23.01
N SER A 244 48.82 -28.82 -23.27
CA SER A 244 48.48 -27.82 -22.27
C SER A 244 47.08 -27.29 -22.46
N ALA A 245 46.51 -26.81 -21.36
CA ALA A 245 45.26 -26.10 -21.34
C ALA A 245 45.26 -25.12 -20.18
N ILE A 246 44.69 -23.94 -20.42
CA ILE A 246 44.37 -22.96 -19.39
C ILE A 246 42.94 -22.49 -19.65
N VAL A 247 42.10 -22.64 -18.64
CA VAL A 247 40.70 -22.23 -18.66
C VAL A 247 40.44 -21.39 -17.42
N ALA A 248 39.89 -20.20 -17.60
CA ALA A 248 39.40 -19.39 -16.49
C ALA A 248 38.13 -18.63 -16.88
N ASP A 249 37.12 -18.72 -16.03
CA ASP A 249 35.81 -18.12 -16.17
C ASP A 249 35.44 -17.31 -14.92
N ASN A 250 34.74 -16.19 -15.13
CA ASN A 250 34.23 -15.36 -14.06
C ASN A 250 32.81 -15.81 -13.69
N ASN A 251 32.62 -16.40 -12.51
CA ASN A 251 31.29 -16.81 -12.06
C ASN A 251 30.70 -15.73 -11.17
N HIS A 252 29.46 -15.35 -11.45
CA HIS A 252 28.75 -14.32 -10.69
C HIS A 252 27.58 -14.87 -9.90
N ARG A 253 27.32 -14.29 -8.73
CA ARG A 253 26.05 -14.37 -8.02
C ARG A 253 25.83 -13.10 -7.21
N GLY A 254 24.57 -12.71 -7.07
CA GLY A 254 24.18 -11.66 -6.16
C GLY A 254 22.68 -11.67 -5.89
N GLY A 255 22.27 -10.79 -4.99
CA GLY A 255 20.87 -10.63 -4.64
C GLY A 255 20.68 -9.49 -3.66
N THR A 256 19.42 -9.11 -3.50
CA THR A 256 18.99 -8.04 -2.62
C THR A 256 17.87 -8.55 -1.75
N GLN A 257 17.98 -8.28 -0.45
CA GLN A 257 17.05 -8.79 0.54
C GLN A 257 16.62 -7.68 1.50
N LEU A 258 15.35 -7.70 1.89
CA LEU A 258 14.83 -6.83 2.92
C LEU A 258 15.36 -7.32 4.27
N ARG A 259 15.88 -6.40 5.11
CA ARG A 259 16.35 -6.77 6.44
C ARG A 259 15.25 -7.40 7.30
N PRO A 260 15.55 -8.34 8.21
CA PRO A 260 14.55 -8.94 9.10
C PRO A 260 13.78 -7.93 9.95
N ASP A 261 14.45 -6.84 10.34
CA ASP A 261 13.89 -5.72 11.10
C ASP A 261 13.15 -4.70 10.23
N LYS A 262 13.11 -4.91 8.90
CA LYS A 262 12.40 -4.06 7.92
C LYS A 262 12.88 -2.60 7.90
N ARG A 263 14.09 -2.32 8.42
CA ARG A 263 14.67 -0.96 8.44
C ARG A 263 15.32 -0.56 7.11
N GLY A 264 15.39 -1.48 6.16
CA GLY A 264 15.73 -1.23 4.76
C GLY A 264 16.24 -2.46 4.05
N TRP A 265 16.76 -2.26 2.85
CA TRP A 265 17.27 -3.29 1.95
C TRP A 265 18.79 -3.36 2.00
N GLU A 266 19.29 -4.58 1.81
CA GLU A 266 20.71 -4.87 1.71
C GLU A 266 20.96 -5.72 0.47
N SER A 267 22.04 -5.41 -0.24
CA SER A 267 22.42 -6.05 -1.49
C SER A 267 23.89 -6.43 -1.45
N LEU A 268 24.20 -7.56 -2.06
CA LEU A 268 25.55 -8.07 -2.22
C LEU A 268 25.65 -8.76 -3.57
N ASP A 269 26.70 -8.41 -4.31
CA ASP A 269 27.07 -8.98 -5.59
C ASP A 269 28.54 -9.38 -5.54
N ALA A 270 28.84 -10.55 -6.08
CA ALA A 270 30.17 -11.12 -6.02
C ALA A 270 30.49 -11.92 -7.28
N THR A 271 31.76 -11.84 -7.69
CA THR A 271 32.31 -12.60 -8.80
C THR A 271 33.70 -13.11 -8.46
N ASP A 272 33.87 -14.43 -8.49
CA ASP A 272 35.19 -15.06 -8.41
C ASP A 272 35.60 -15.52 -9.82
N VAL A 273 36.90 -15.44 -10.11
CA VAL A 273 37.49 -16.22 -11.19
C VAL A 273 37.63 -17.67 -10.73
N ASN A 274 37.29 -18.60 -11.60
CA ASN A 274 37.40 -20.04 -11.37
C ASN A 274 37.99 -20.68 -12.62
N GLY A 275 38.78 -21.74 -12.45
CA GLY A 275 39.47 -22.32 -13.60
C GLY A 275 40.58 -23.27 -13.21
N PHE A 276 41.36 -23.67 -14.21
CA PHE A 276 42.55 -24.49 -14.04
C PHE A 276 43.55 -24.22 -15.16
N TRP A 277 44.79 -24.58 -14.89
CA TRP A 277 45.81 -24.72 -15.93
C TRP A 277 46.55 -26.04 -15.75
N ILE A 278 47.00 -26.59 -16.87
CA ILE A 278 47.82 -27.80 -16.95
C ILE A 278 48.87 -27.64 -18.05
N CYS A 279 50.05 -28.15 -17.80
CA CYS A 279 51.13 -28.27 -18.76
C CYS A 279 51.84 -29.61 -18.58
N TYR A 280 51.94 -30.36 -19.68
CA TYR A 280 52.63 -31.65 -19.73
C TYR A 280 54.11 -31.48 -20.11
N PHE A 281 54.98 -32.12 -19.36
CA PHE A 281 56.41 -32.24 -19.61
C PHE A 281 56.79 -33.72 -19.76
N GLU A 282 57.91 -34.02 -20.41
CA GLU A 282 58.40 -35.40 -20.57
C GLU A 282 58.57 -36.15 -19.23
N VAL A 283 58.80 -35.41 -18.14
CA VAL A 283 59.05 -35.94 -16.79
C VAL A 283 57.88 -35.76 -15.81
N GLY A 284 56.75 -35.19 -16.21
CA GLY A 284 55.59 -35.01 -15.33
C GLY A 284 54.57 -33.98 -15.81
N VAL A 285 53.58 -33.68 -14.96
CA VAL A 285 52.53 -32.67 -15.21
C VAL A 285 52.61 -31.58 -14.15
N ALA A 286 52.64 -30.31 -14.58
CA ALA A 286 52.39 -29.18 -13.69
C ALA A 286 51.00 -28.63 -13.95
N GLY A 287 50.35 -28.12 -12.91
CA GLY A 287 49.04 -27.53 -13.03
C GLY A 287 48.45 -27.18 -11.67
N GLY A 288 47.37 -26.41 -11.71
CA GLY A 288 46.69 -25.99 -10.50
C GLY A 288 45.39 -25.25 -10.79
N PRO A 289 44.56 -25.03 -9.76
CA PRO A 289 43.35 -24.25 -9.89
C PRO A 289 43.68 -22.76 -10.06
N ILE A 290 42.84 -22.04 -10.81
CA ILE A 290 42.83 -20.58 -10.89
C ILE A 290 41.59 -20.15 -10.12
N ILE A 291 41.78 -19.62 -8.91
CA ILE A 291 40.67 -19.21 -8.04
C ILE A 291 41.05 -17.89 -7.37
N GLY A 292 40.13 -16.92 -7.39
CA GLY A 292 40.32 -15.65 -6.69
C GLY A 292 39.12 -14.72 -6.79
N ASP A 293 39.04 -13.74 -5.89
CA ASP A 293 38.07 -12.64 -5.97
C ASP A 293 38.39 -11.77 -7.18
N ALA A 294 37.47 -11.70 -8.13
CA ALA A 294 37.59 -10.82 -9.29
C ALA A 294 36.84 -9.50 -9.10
N GLY A 295 35.71 -9.51 -8.41
CA GLY A 295 34.94 -8.29 -8.15
C GLY A 295 33.86 -8.51 -7.12
N SER A 296 33.59 -7.47 -6.35
CA SER A 296 32.51 -7.46 -5.37
C SER A 296 31.90 -6.09 -5.18
N GLY A 297 30.64 -6.09 -4.75
CA GLY A 297 29.83 -4.89 -4.59
C GLY A 297 28.78 -5.07 -3.52
N GLY A 298 28.51 -3.98 -2.80
CA GLY A 298 27.54 -3.96 -1.71
C GLY A 298 26.83 -2.62 -1.66
N ALA A 299 25.54 -2.66 -1.35
CA ALA A 299 24.76 -1.46 -1.12
C ALA A 299 23.64 -1.72 -0.12
N ALA A 300 23.24 -0.67 0.60
CA ALA A 300 22.11 -0.71 1.50
C ALA A 300 21.41 0.66 1.54
N ASN A 301 20.14 0.66 1.92
CA ASN A 301 19.45 1.85 2.39
C ASN A 301 18.97 1.65 3.84
N GLY A 302 18.67 2.75 4.53
CA GLY A 302 18.37 2.82 5.95
C GLY A 302 19.62 2.86 6.85
N PRO A 303 19.46 2.73 8.17
CA PRO A 303 20.57 2.87 9.12
C PRO A 303 21.47 1.64 9.12
N GLY A 304 22.78 1.83 9.27
CA GLY A 304 23.77 0.76 9.40
C GLY A 304 25.07 1.03 8.62
N GLY A 305 26.10 0.25 8.94
CA GLY A 305 27.38 0.20 8.20
C GLY A 305 27.90 -1.22 7.98
N SER A 306 27.17 -2.24 8.45
CA SER A 306 27.44 -3.66 8.29
C SER A 306 26.15 -4.36 7.87
N TYR A 307 26.26 -5.52 7.24
CA TYR A 307 25.09 -6.34 6.90
C TYR A 307 24.36 -6.81 8.17
N SER A 308 23.04 -6.81 8.12
CA SER A 308 22.17 -7.23 9.22
C SER A 308 22.21 -8.74 9.50
N GLY A 309 22.68 -9.52 8.52
CA GLY A 309 22.79 -10.96 8.58
C GLY A 309 22.70 -11.58 7.19
N THR A 310 22.70 -12.90 7.15
CA THR A 310 22.54 -13.66 5.90
C THR A 310 21.09 -14.02 5.60
N GLN A 311 20.17 -13.79 6.54
CA GLN A 311 18.74 -14.05 6.38
C GLN A 311 18.00 -12.74 6.18
N GLY A 312 17.29 -12.63 5.06
CA GLY A 312 16.35 -11.56 4.78
C GLY A 312 14.92 -11.95 5.13
N TYR A 313 14.06 -10.94 5.27
CA TYR A 313 12.62 -11.15 5.39
C TYR A 313 12.08 -11.87 4.15
N GLY A 314 11.08 -12.76 4.30
CA GLY A 314 10.47 -13.48 3.19
C GLY A 314 11.23 -14.74 2.73
N GLY A 315 12.25 -15.15 3.48
CA GLY A 315 13.06 -16.33 3.15
C GLY A 315 13.96 -16.11 1.95
N TYR A 316 14.52 -14.89 1.84
CA TYR A 316 15.62 -14.57 0.95
C TYR A 316 16.90 -14.75 1.75
N ASP A 317 17.75 -15.68 1.32
CA ASP A 317 18.94 -16.04 2.08
C ASP A 317 20.19 -15.82 1.25
N ASN A 318 21.26 -15.41 1.93
CA ASN A 318 22.61 -15.34 1.41
C ASN A 318 22.74 -14.52 0.12
N PHE A 319 21.91 -13.47 -0.05
CA PHE A 319 21.95 -12.57 -1.19
C PHE A 319 21.95 -13.32 -2.53
N GLY A 320 20.90 -14.10 -2.79
CA GLY A 320 20.81 -14.91 -4.02
C GLY A 320 21.77 -16.11 -4.05
N GLY A 321 22.26 -16.53 -2.88
CA GLY A 321 23.22 -17.64 -2.72
C GLY A 321 24.68 -17.26 -3.03
N ALA A 322 25.02 -15.96 -3.04
CA ALA A 322 26.38 -15.48 -3.24
C ALA A 322 27.35 -15.98 -2.15
N LEU A 323 26.88 -16.03 -0.89
CA LEU A 323 27.69 -16.48 0.25
C LEU A 323 27.79 -18.02 0.37
N THR A 324 26.94 -18.77 -0.32
CA THR A 324 26.89 -20.24 -0.23
C THR A 324 27.48 -20.94 -1.46
N SER A 325 27.56 -20.27 -2.60
CA SER A 325 28.15 -20.85 -3.81
C SER A 325 29.67 -20.88 -3.71
N ALA A 326 30.27 -22.05 -3.93
CA ALA A 326 31.73 -22.20 -3.97
C ALA A 326 32.40 -21.37 -5.08
N LEU A 327 31.63 -20.94 -6.09
CA LEU A 327 32.12 -20.18 -7.25
C LEU A 327 32.11 -18.66 -7.05
N THR A 328 31.62 -18.16 -5.91
CA THR A 328 31.54 -16.71 -5.61
C THR A 328 31.85 -16.36 -4.17
N ARG A 329 32.18 -17.37 -3.35
CA ARG A 329 32.27 -17.22 -1.90
C ARG A 329 33.42 -16.31 -1.49
N ILE A 330 34.51 -16.25 -2.25
CA ILE A 330 35.69 -15.48 -1.85
C ILE A 330 35.36 -13.98 -1.89
N ALA A 331 34.94 -13.49 -3.05
CA ALA A 331 34.49 -12.12 -3.25
C ALA A 331 33.29 -11.77 -2.36
N ALA A 332 32.34 -12.69 -2.20
CA ALA A 332 31.16 -12.46 -1.38
C ALA A 332 31.51 -12.30 0.11
N THR A 333 32.40 -13.14 0.64
CA THR A 333 32.84 -13.04 2.04
C THR A 333 33.65 -11.76 2.28
N ASP A 334 34.58 -11.41 1.38
CA ASP A 334 35.36 -10.19 1.52
C ASP A 334 34.47 -8.93 1.52
N GLN A 335 33.47 -8.87 0.64
CA GLN A 335 32.51 -7.77 0.64
C GLN A 335 31.58 -7.78 1.86
N TYR A 336 31.16 -8.97 2.32
CA TYR A 336 30.33 -9.10 3.50
C TYR A 336 31.04 -8.57 4.76
N ASP A 337 32.33 -8.89 4.91
CA ASP A 337 33.16 -8.44 6.03
C ASP A 337 33.43 -6.92 5.99
N LYS A 338 33.54 -6.33 4.79
CA LYS A 338 33.62 -4.87 4.60
C LYS A 338 32.29 -4.16 4.87
N GLY A 339 31.17 -4.87 4.74
CA GLY A 339 29.82 -4.32 4.83
C GLY A 339 29.33 -3.68 3.52
N PRO A 340 28.05 -3.23 3.47
CA PRO A 340 27.42 -2.69 2.26
C PRO A 340 27.89 -1.27 1.88
N GLY A 341 28.92 -0.74 2.55
CA GLY A 341 29.39 0.62 2.36
C GLY A 341 28.43 1.69 2.89
N ARG A 342 28.54 2.91 2.35
CA ARG A 342 27.72 4.04 2.77
C ARG A 342 26.27 3.84 2.30
N SER A 343 25.35 3.91 3.24
CA SER A 343 23.91 3.85 2.96
C SER A 343 23.49 4.87 1.91
N LEU A 344 22.69 4.42 0.94
CA LEU A 344 22.08 5.24 -0.10
C LEU A 344 21.13 6.30 0.49
N SER A 345 20.51 5.99 1.64
CA SER A 345 19.62 6.89 2.37
C SER A 345 19.54 6.46 3.83
N SER A 346 20.05 7.26 4.76
CA SER A 346 20.28 6.83 6.14
C SER A 346 19.07 6.95 7.08
N SER A 347 18.10 7.82 6.78
CA SER A 347 17.01 8.15 7.73
C SER A 347 15.68 7.45 7.45
N ASN A 348 15.40 7.06 6.20
CA ASN A 348 14.07 6.65 5.77
C ASN A 348 14.02 5.34 4.94
N GLY A 349 15.13 4.60 4.80
CA GLY A 349 15.22 3.48 3.85
C GLY A 349 14.46 2.19 4.17
N GLY A 350 13.63 2.16 5.21
CA GLY A 350 12.85 1.00 5.62
C GLY A 350 11.38 1.12 5.29
N LEU A 351 10.63 0.07 5.61
CA LEU A 351 9.17 0.07 5.49
C LEU A 351 8.57 1.15 6.41
N GLN A 352 7.75 2.02 5.85
CA GLN A 352 7.09 3.08 6.60
C GLN A 352 5.86 2.56 7.37
N PRO A 353 5.39 3.30 8.39
CA PRO A 353 4.10 3.01 9.01
C PRO A 353 2.97 3.00 7.97
N TYR A 354 2.02 2.08 8.12
CA TYR A 354 0.90 1.94 7.21
C TYR A 354 -0.37 1.56 7.95
N LEU A 355 -1.52 1.86 7.36
CA LEU A 355 -2.84 1.44 7.84
C LEU A 355 -3.18 0.05 7.32
N GLU A 356 -3.68 -0.79 8.20
CA GLU A 356 -4.22 -2.11 7.92
C GLU A 356 -5.55 -2.31 8.65
N LEU A 357 -6.41 -3.19 8.15
CA LEU A 357 -7.60 -3.61 8.88
C LEU A 357 -7.22 -4.17 10.26
N SER A 358 -7.97 -3.76 11.29
CA SER A 358 -7.71 -4.22 12.65
C SER A 358 -7.89 -5.73 12.80
N THR A 359 -8.87 -6.28 12.08
CA THR A 359 -9.20 -7.70 11.98
C THR A 359 -9.39 -8.12 10.52
N LEU A 360 -8.78 -9.23 10.13
CA LEU A 360 -8.91 -9.81 8.79
C LEU A 360 -10.07 -10.80 8.76
N LYS A 361 -11.26 -10.28 8.51
CA LYS A 361 -12.48 -11.10 8.46
C LYS A 361 -12.57 -11.93 7.18
N THR A 362 -13.25 -13.06 7.30
CA THR A 362 -13.54 -14.04 6.26
C THR A 362 -15.04 -14.33 6.23
N PRO A 363 -15.57 -15.03 5.21
CA PRO A 363 -16.98 -15.45 5.20
C PRO A 363 -17.43 -16.27 6.41
N ALA A 364 -16.49 -16.87 7.16
CA ALA A 364 -16.80 -17.58 8.40
C ALA A 364 -17.21 -16.63 9.56
N ASP A 365 -16.89 -15.34 9.46
CA ASP A 365 -17.22 -14.32 10.45
C ASP A 365 -18.63 -13.72 10.29
N GLY A 366 -19.40 -14.21 9.30
CA GLY A 366 -20.79 -13.83 9.04
C GLY A 366 -21.00 -13.06 7.73
N ASP A 367 -22.26 -12.80 7.40
CA ASP A 367 -22.66 -12.22 6.09
C ASP A 367 -22.11 -10.81 5.84
N ASP A 368 -21.83 -10.05 6.92
CA ASP A 368 -21.24 -8.70 6.86
C ASP A 368 -19.71 -8.68 7.05
N PHE A 369 -19.02 -9.81 6.80
CA PHE A 369 -17.56 -9.89 6.94
C PHE A 369 -16.81 -8.84 6.11
N ASN A 370 -17.39 -8.40 5.00
CA ASN A 370 -16.82 -7.42 4.08
C ASN A 370 -17.24 -5.96 4.36
N ARG A 371 -17.86 -5.68 5.50
CA ARG A 371 -18.31 -4.34 5.87
C ARG A 371 -17.47 -3.70 6.97
N ALA A 372 -17.28 -2.40 6.84
CA ALA A 372 -16.79 -1.54 7.89
C ALA A 372 -17.94 -1.22 8.88
N PRO A 373 -17.63 -0.78 10.11
CA PRO A 373 -18.64 -0.33 11.07
C PRO A 373 -19.55 0.74 10.47
N ALA A 374 -20.85 0.64 10.75
CA ALA A 374 -21.82 1.62 10.27
C ALA A 374 -21.69 2.95 11.02
N ILE A 375 -21.78 4.05 10.27
CA ILE A 375 -21.86 5.40 10.81
C ILE A 375 -23.31 5.85 10.72
N THR A 376 -23.87 6.27 11.86
CA THR A 376 -25.22 6.81 11.94
C THR A 376 -25.18 8.33 11.95
N VAL A 377 -26.07 8.94 11.19
CA VAL A 377 -26.30 10.39 11.15
C VAL A 377 -27.70 10.65 11.68
N GLU A 378 -27.80 11.59 12.61
CA GLU A 378 -29.08 12.17 13.04
C GLU A 378 -29.21 13.55 12.41
N VAL A 379 -30.35 13.80 11.77
CA VAL A 379 -30.72 15.10 11.22
C VAL A 379 -31.94 15.61 11.99
N GLN A 380 -31.97 16.91 12.25
CA GLN A 380 -33.05 17.59 12.94
C GLN A 380 -33.53 18.79 12.12
N ARG A 381 -34.84 19.01 12.16
CA ARG A 381 -35.54 20.13 11.55
C ARG A 381 -36.50 20.76 12.54
N ALA A 382 -36.50 22.10 12.61
CA ALA A 382 -37.43 22.82 13.48
C ALA A 382 -38.87 22.70 12.96
N SER A 383 -39.82 22.39 13.84
CA SER A 383 -41.23 22.26 13.45
C SER A 383 -41.84 23.55 12.91
N SER A 384 -41.32 24.70 13.34
CA SER A 384 -41.71 26.01 12.81
C SER A 384 -41.39 26.20 11.32
N SER A 385 -40.50 25.39 10.75
CA SER A 385 -40.20 25.39 9.31
C SER A 385 -41.18 24.53 8.47
N ILE A 386 -42.10 23.82 9.12
CA ILE A 386 -43.10 22.96 8.46
C ILE A 386 -44.36 23.80 8.26
N ARG A 387 -44.86 23.87 7.03
CA ARG A 387 -46.00 24.73 6.67
C ARG A 387 -47.36 24.12 7.06
N THR A 388 -47.55 23.85 8.35
CA THR A 388 -48.85 23.43 8.91
C THR A 388 -49.78 24.63 9.08
N THR A 389 -51.06 24.38 9.30
CA THR A 389 -52.04 25.44 9.57
C THR A 389 -51.76 26.21 10.87
N ASP A 390 -51.07 25.58 11.83
CA ASP A 390 -50.58 26.21 13.06
C ASP A 390 -49.53 27.27 12.71
N GLN A 391 -48.50 26.89 11.95
CA GLN A 391 -47.44 27.82 11.52
C GLN A 391 -47.94 28.90 10.55
N LEU A 392 -48.92 28.56 9.71
CA LEU A 392 -49.53 29.49 8.76
C LEU A 392 -50.60 30.40 9.40
N HIS A 393 -50.89 30.23 10.69
CA HIS A 393 -51.90 31.01 11.44
C HIS A 393 -53.28 31.04 10.75
N ILE A 394 -53.67 29.94 10.11
CA ILE A 394 -54.93 29.83 9.34
C ILE A 394 -56.14 29.81 10.28
N ALA A 395 -56.00 29.28 11.50
CA ALA A 395 -57.04 29.28 12.53
C ALA A 395 -56.47 29.71 13.89
N ASN A 396 -57.26 30.47 14.66
CA ASN A 396 -56.88 30.96 15.99
C ASN A 396 -57.91 30.51 17.05
N GLY A 397 -57.47 30.39 18.31
CA GLY A 397 -58.34 30.08 19.44
C GLY A 397 -58.85 28.64 19.42
N ARG A 398 -60.16 28.42 19.56
CA ARG A 398 -60.76 27.07 19.70
C ARG A 398 -60.67 26.18 18.44
N LEU A 399 -60.26 26.76 17.31
CA LEU A 399 -60.10 26.04 16.04
C LEU A 399 -58.61 25.81 15.69
N GLN A 400 -57.69 26.28 16.54
CA GLN A 400 -56.26 26.03 16.37
C GLN A 400 -55.97 24.55 16.65
N VAL A 401 -55.17 23.94 15.77
CA VAL A 401 -54.65 22.59 15.96
C VAL A 401 -53.15 22.72 16.04
N THR A 402 -52.60 22.50 17.23
CA THR A 402 -51.17 22.62 17.49
C THR A 402 -50.39 21.45 16.92
N ASP A 403 -49.19 21.72 16.44
CA ASP A 403 -48.30 20.68 15.95
C ASP A 403 -47.83 19.75 17.08
N GLY A 404 -47.99 18.43 16.91
CA GLY A 404 -47.66 17.41 17.91
C GLY A 404 -46.21 16.93 17.88
N THR A 405 -45.26 17.80 17.55
CA THR A 405 -43.84 17.41 17.47
C THR A 405 -43.18 17.46 18.85
N ALA A 406 -42.46 16.40 19.22
CA ALA A 406 -41.68 16.38 20.46
C ALA A 406 -40.61 17.48 20.44
N ASN A 407 -40.64 18.37 21.44
CA ASN A 407 -39.69 19.47 21.63
C ASN A 407 -39.55 20.41 20.42
N ASN A 408 -40.63 20.65 19.67
CA ASN A 408 -40.65 21.54 18.49
C ASN A 408 -39.61 21.16 17.41
N GLN A 409 -39.24 19.88 17.34
CA GLN A 409 -38.35 19.35 16.34
C GLN A 409 -38.86 18.05 15.72
N MET A 410 -38.56 17.89 14.44
CA MET A 410 -38.59 16.62 13.73
C MET A 410 -37.16 16.09 13.65
N ARG A 411 -36.96 14.81 13.98
CA ARG A 411 -35.67 14.14 13.87
C ARG A 411 -35.79 12.92 12.99
N SER A 412 -34.74 12.62 12.24
CA SER A 412 -34.58 11.40 11.47
C SER A 412 -33.17 10.85 11.68
N VAL A 413 -33.04 9.54 11.55
CA VAL A 413 -31.75 8.85 11.67
C VAL A 413 -31.57 7.88 10.52
N ALA A 414 -30.36 7.83 10.00
CA ALA A 414 -29.98 6.90 8.94
C ALA A 414 -28.55 6.43 9.16
N SER A 415 -28.25 5.21 8.71
CA SER A 415 -26.92 4.63 8.82
C SER A 415 -26.37 4.25 7.45
N ALA A 416 -25.07 4.44 7.26
CA ALA A 416 -24.34 3.95 6.11
C ALA A 416 -23.05 3.24 6.53
N SER A 417 -22.56 2.36 5.67
CA SER A 417 -21.32 1.62 5.90
C SER A 417 -20.58 1.44 4.57
N ALA A 418 -19.26 1.54 4.64
CA ALA A 418 -18.39 1.10 3.56
C ALA A 418 -18.33 -0.44 3.51
N TYR A 419 -18.46 -1.02 2.33
CA TYR A 419 -18.31 -2.45 2.07
C TYR A 419 -17.29 -2.69 0.97
N PHE A 420 -16.59 -3.82 1.06
CA PHE A 420 -15.54 -4.20 0.12
C PHE A 420 -16.10 -5.16 -0.93
N ILE A 421 -16.04 -4.75 -2.19
CA ILE A 421 -16.36 -5.62 -3.32
C ILE A 421 -15.53 -5.23 -4.54
N ARG A 422 -14.76 -6.18 -5.09
CA ARG A 422 -14.08 -5.94 -6.35
C ARG A 422 -15.15 -5.75 -7.44
N PRO A 423 -15.11 -4.65 -8.22
CA PRO A 423 -16.03 -4.47 -9.33
C PRO A 423 -15.93 -5.64 -10.31
N ALA A 424 -17.06 -6.26 -10.62
CA ALA A 424 -17.18 -7.36 -11.57
C ALA A 424 -18.16 -7.05 -12.72
N ASP A 425 -18.65 -5.82 -12.80
CA ASP A 425 -19.71 -5.41 -13.74
C ASP A 425 -19.33 -5.71 -15.17
N SER A 426 -20.22 -6.35 -15.93
CA SER A 426 -20.06 -6.68 -17.34
C SER A 426 -20.62 -5.61 -18.29
N SER A 427 -21.04 -4.45 -17.76
CA SER A 427 -21.83 -3.46 -18.50
C SER A 427 -20.93 -2.51 -19.31
N ALA A 428 -20.60 -2.93 -20.53
CA ALA A 428 -20.10 -2.03 -21.55
C ALA A 428 -21.15 -0.93 -21.85
N GLY A 429 -20.77 0.35 -21.75
CA GLY A 429 -21.49 1.44 -22.43
C GLY A 429 -22.25 2.47 -21.59
N VAL A 430 -22.09 2.51 -20.26
CA VAL A 430 -22.62 3.62 -19.44
C VAL A 430 -21.46 4.50 -18.96
N ALA A 431 -21.65 5.81 -18.84
CA ALA A 431 -20.66 6.67 -18.20
C ALA A 431 -20.33 6.12 -16.80
N GLY A 432 -19.07 5.75 -16.55
CA GLY A 432 -18.62 5.03 -15.36
C GLY A 432 -18.32 3.54 -15.57
N ALA A 433 -18.57 2.98 -16.75
CA ALA A 433 -18.15 1.63 -17.12
C ALA A 433 -16.62 1.51 -17.16
N LEU A 434 -16.09 0.40 -16.65
CA LEU A 434 -14.67 0.09 -16.73
C LEU A 434 -14.32 -0.24 -18.19
N ASN A 435 -13.55 0.63 -18.86
CA ASN A 435 -13.15 0.47 -20.26
C ASN A 435 -12.37 -0.83 -20.58
N ASN A 436 -11.98 -1.59 -19.55
CA ASN A 436 -11.06 -2.72 -19.62
C ASN A 436 -11.50 -3.85 -18.68
N LEU A 437 -12.76 -4.28 -18.79
CA LEU A 437 -13.43 -5.29 -17.94
C LEU A 437 -12.61 -6.55 -17.64
N THR A 438 -11.89 -7.06 -18.64
CA THR A 438 -11.00 -8.22 -18.52
C THR A 438 -9.87 -8.01 -17.51
N HIS A 439 -9.42 -6.77 -17.28
CA HIS A 439 -8.38 -6.47 -16.30
C HIS A 439 -8.92 -6.37 -14.86
N TRP A 440 -10.24 -6.24 -14.69
CA TRP A 440 -10.89 -6.08 -13.38
C TRP A 440 -11.59 -7.36 -12.91
N LYS A 441 -11.90 -8.28 -13.81
CA LYS A 441 -12.41 -9.60 -13.45
C LYS A 441 -11.27 -10.52 -13.02
N ARG A 442 -11.52 -11.37 -12.03
CA ARG A 442 -10.62 -12.48 -11.71
C ARG A 442 -10.90 -13.66 -12.63
N ASP A 443 -9.84 -14.30 -13.14
CA ASP A 443 -9.98 -15.50 -13.96
C ASP A 443 -10.49 -16.72 -13.17
N ASP A 444 -10.32 -16.70 -11.84
CA ASP A 444 -10.72 -17.79 -10.95
C ASP A 444 -12.14 -17.69 -10.39
N ASN A 445 -12.90 -16.65 -10.76
CA ASN A 445 -14.26 -16.35 -10.26
C ASN A 445 -14.40 -16.35 -8.72
N LYS A 446 -13.32 -16.16 -7.96
CA LYS A 446 -13.39 -16.04 -6.49
C LYS A 446 -13.64 -14.60 -6.04
N TRP A 447 -14.11 -14.44 -4.81
CA TRP A 447 -14.19 -13.14 -4.16
C TRP A 447 -12.88 -12.78 -3.48
N GLU A 448 -12.51 -11.50 -3.51
CA GLU A 448 -11.39 -10.99 -2.73
C GLU A 448 -11.85 -10.66 -1.31
N TYR A 449 -11.02 -11.00 -0.32
CA TYR A 449 -11.26 -10.59 1.04
C TYR A 449 -10.97 -9.11 1.25
N PRO A 450 -11.63 -8.46 2.23
CA PRO A 450 -11.38 -7.07 2.57
C PRO A 450 -9.90 -6.80 2.79
N SER A 451 -9.42 -5.72 2.19
CA SER A 451 -8.00 -5.39 2.18
C SER A 451 -7.81 -3.88 2.09
N LEU A 452 -6.78 -3.38 2.78
CA LEU A 452 -6.22 -2.04 2.53
C LEU A 452 -5.04 -2.10 1.56
N PHE A 453 -4.99 -3.09 0.67
CA PHE A 453 -4.09 -3.12 -0.49
C PHE A 453 -4.86 -3.12 -1.81
N SER A 454 -6.20 -3.14 -1.77
CA SER A 454 -7.09 -3.13 -2.94
C SER A 454 -8.15 -2.03 -2.74
N PRO A 455 -8.27 -1.04 -3.65
CA PRO A 455 -9.15 0.12 -3.47
C PRO A 455 -10.58 -0.16 -3.95
N TYR A 456 -11.25 -1.12 -3.31
CA TYR A 456 -12.57 -1.61 -3.71
C TYR A 456 -13.68 -1.35 -2.68
N TRP A 457 -13.47 -0.36 -1.81
CA TRP A 457 -14.47 0.05 -0.83
C TRP A 457 -15.52 0.94 -1.49
N GLN A 458 -16.80 0.61 -1.25
CA GLN A 458 -17.97 1.32 -1.76
C GLN A 458 -18.92 1.61 -0.60
N SER A 459 -19.76 2.62 -0.71
CA SER A 459 -20.73 2.98 0.34
C SER A 459 -22.11 2.41 0.04
N SER A 460 -22.82 1.94 1.06
CA SER A 460 -24.25 1.67 0.97
C SER A 460 -24.96 2.16 2.23
N LEU A 461 -26.24 2.49 2.08
CA LEU A 461 -27.13 2.57 3.24
C LEU A 461 -27.26 1.19 3.88
N VAL A 462 -27.42 1.17 5.20
CA VAL A 462 -27.60 -0.04 5.99
C VAL A 462 -28.72 0.18 7.00
N ALA A 463 -29.29 -0.91 7.52
CA ALA A 463 -30.29 -0.81 8.57
C ALA A 463 -29.70 -0.09 9.79
N THR A 464 -30.39 0.95 10.26
CA THR A 464 -30.03 1.64 11.50
C THR A 464 -30.21 0.67 12.67
N ASN A 465 -29.17 0.51 13.49
CA ASN A 465 -29.22 -0.38 14.65
C ASN A 465 -30.36 0.04 15.60
N MET A 466 -31.14 -0.93 16.10
CA MET A 466 -32.20 -0.73 17.09
C MET A 466 -31.75 0.10 18.29
N ALA A 467 -30.53 -0.13 18.80
CA ALA A 467 -30.00 0.67 19.92
C ALA A 467 -29.84 2.16 19.56
N ALA A 468 -29.49 2.48 18.31
CA ALA A 468 -29.39 3.85 17.85
C ALA A 468 -30.78 4.49 17.66
N LEU A 469 -31.77 3.71 17.22
CA LEU A 469 -33.17 4.14 17.11
C LEU A 469 -33.77 4.42 18.50
N GLU A 470 -33.60 3.51 19.45
CA GLU A 470 -34.06 3.68 20.84
C GLU A 470 -33.40 4.88 21.52
N ALA A 471 -32.08 5.06 21.33
CA ALA A 471 -31.38 6.23 21.85
C ALA A 471 -31.84 7.55 21.22
N ALA A 472 -32.28 7.54 19.96
CA ALA A 472 -32.87 8.71 19.29
C ALA A 472 -34.28 9.01 19.81
N ASP A 473 -35.12 8.00 20.00
CA ASP A 473 -36.47 8.15 20.55
C ASP A 473 -36.44 8.67 22.00
N LEU A 474 -35.52 8.14 22.82
CA LEU A 474 -35.28 8.63 24.18
C LEU A 474 -34.77 10.07 24.20
N ALA A 475 -33.85 10.44 23.30
CA ALA A 475 -33.37 11.81 23.21
C ALA A 475 -34.48 12.78 22.78
N GLN A 476 -35.30 12.37 21.82
CA GLN A 476 -36.43 13.14 21.32
C GLN A 476 -37.49 13.36 22.40
N SER A 477 -37.81 12.33 23.20
CA SER A 477 -38.77 12.45 24.31
C SER A 477 -38.23 13.26 25.50
N ALA A 478 -36.93 13.17 25.79
CA ALA A 478 -36.29 13.91 26.89
C ALA A 478 -35.92 15.36 26.55
N GLY A 479 -36.02 15.77 25.27
CA GLY A 479 -35.56 17.09 24.81
C GLY A 479 -34.04 17.24 24.89
N ALA A 480 -33.32 16.11 24.88
CA ALA A 480 -31.88 16.10 24.90
C ALA A 480 -31.34 16.53 23.52
N PRO A 481 -30.24 17.29 23.48
CA PRO A 481 -29.58 17.64 22.24
C PRO A 481 -28.98 16.43 21.50
#